data_AF-A0A9N9NRT5-F1
#
_entry.id   AF-A0A9N9NRT5-F1
#
_cell.length_a   1.000
_cell.length_b   1.000
_cell.length_c   1.000
_cell.angle_alpha   90.00
_cell.angle_beta   90.00
_cell.angle_gamma   90.00
#
_symmetry.space_group_name_H-M   'P 1'
#
loop_
_entity.id
_entity.type
_entity.pdbx_description
1 polymer ?
#
loop_
_entity_poly.entity_id
_entity_poly.type
_entity_poly.pdbx_seq_one_letter_code
_entity_poly.pdbx_strand_id
1 'polypeptide(L)'
;VNEQKITLKQVDEAGDLVLYKEKKEAEEIKKKLSLLFQLIGKKEEKKFILPKPPLITSLLLFEAKSQLAWKKKEKTLNVQGAHESIHPTYLDYHPEDIKSSLSEEEYNLYKLIYNHTLASLMSPAQVNKITYRFLNNNYYFATAERICQFAGFLACSPEVYFPNYNVKLESGLETISQLEAKKIEVQEYQENKPVRYNEGSLVQELEKLGIGRPSTYNLFGRVLLKRGYAELNEKGQFVPTPLGIS
;
A
#
# COMPACT_ATOMS: atom_id res chain seq x y z
N VAL A 1 20.90 21.61 9.60
CA VAL A 1 21.04 21.03 8.24
C VAL A 1 19.97 19.96 8.10
N ASN A 2 19.00 20.22 7.22
CA ASN A 2 17.80 19.44 6.87
C ASN A 2 16.94 18.93 8.05
N GLU A 3 15.79 19.57 8.27
CA GLU A 3 14.73 19.16 9.22
C GLU A 3 14.00 17.87 8.80
N GLN A 4 14.73 16.84 8.33
CA GLN A 4 14.14 15.53 8.14
C GLN A 4 13.81 14.94 9.51
N LYS A 5 12.51 14.81 9.79
CA LYS A 5 12.02 14.05 10.94
C LYS A 5 12.35 12.58 10.71
N ILE A 6 13.41 12.11 11.36
CA ILE A 6 13.81 10.70 11.34
C ILE A 6 13.28 10.05 12.60
N THR A 7 12.58 8.95 12.43
CA THR A 7 12.12 8.11 13.54
C THR A 7 12.97 6.87 13.59
N LEU A 8 13.63 6.66 14.73
CA LEU A 8 14.30 5.41 15.06
C LEU A 8 13.32 4.50 15.81
N LYS A 9 13.29 3.22 15.47
CA LYS A 9 12.53 2.19 16.19
C LYS A 9 13.50 1.23 16.86
N GLN A 10 13.17 0.79 18.06
CA GLN A 10 14.00 -0.18 18.76
C GLN A 10 13.92 -1.54 18.05
N VAL A 11 15.09 -2.15 17.83
CA VAL A 11 15.22 -3.46 17.21
C VAL A 11 16.14 -4.34 18.05
N ASP A 12 16.14 -5.64 17.78
CA ASP A 12 17.09 -6.57 18.36
C ASP A 12 18.40 -6.61 17.53
N GLU A 13 19.27 -7.56 17.85
CA GLU A 13 20.52 -7.75 17.10
C GLU A 13 20.30 -8.27 15.67
N ALA A 14 19.21 -9.00 15.40
CA ALA A 14 18.84 -9.43 14.05
C ALA A 14 18.25 -8.29 13.20
N GLY A 15 17.72 -7.25 13.85
CA GLY A 15 17.04 -6.12 13.22
C GLY A 15 15.51 -6.22 13.26
N ASP A 16 14.97 -7.16 14.03
CA ASP A 16 13.54 -7.34 14.24
C ASP A 16 13.02 -6.36 15.31
N LEU A 17 11.76 -5.92 15.15
CA LEU A 17 11.15 -4.95 16.04
C LEU A 17 11.01 -5.50 17.45
N VAL A 18 11.52 -4.77 18.44
CA VAL A 18 11.36 -5.14 19.85
C VAL A 18 10.03 -4.61 20.38
N LEU A 19 9.22 -5.51 20.93
CA LEU A 19 7.94 -5.18 21.57
C LEU A 19 7.98 -5.57 23.04
N TYR A 20 7.49 -4.65 23.88
CA TYR A 20 7.37 -4.86 25.33
C TYR A 20 5.92 -5.18 25.68
N LYS A 21 5.73 -6.10 26.63
CA LYS A 21 4.38 -6.44 27.10
C LYS A 21 3.79 -5.32 27.95
N GLU A 22 4.62 -4.70 28.78
CA GLU A 22 4.21 -3.61 29.64
C GLU A 22 4.90 -2.29 29.29
N LYS A 23 4.14 -1.20 29.34
CA LYS A 23 4.67 0.15 29.14
C LYS A 23 5.77 0.51 30.14
N LYS A 24 5.72 -0.04 31.36
CA LYS A 24 6.71 0.20 32.42
C LYS A 24 8.11 -0.27 32.00
N GLU A 25 8.21 -1.44 31.39
CA GLU A 25 9.49 -1.99 30.90
C GLU A 25 10.13 -1.06 29.86
N ALA A 26 9.32 -0.56 28.91
CA ALA A 26 9.79 0.36 27.89
C ALA A 26 10.21 1.73 28.48
N GLU A 27 9.51 2.24 29.50
CA GLU A 27 9.88 3.47 30.20
C GLU A 27 11.17 3.32 31.01
N GLU A 28 11.42 2.16 31.62
CA GLU A 28 12.70 1.87 32.28
C GLU A 28 13.87 1.87 31.31
N ILE A 29 13.67 1.32 30.12
CA ILE A 29 14.68 1.33 29.05
C ILE A 29 14.90 2.75 28.55
N LYS A 30 13.83 3.51 28.31
CA LYS A 30 13.91 4.92 27.92
C LYS A 30 14.75 5.75 28.88
N LYS A 31 14.65 5.52 30.20
CA LYS A 31 15.48 6.21 31.21
C LYS A 31 16.97 5.90 31.10
N LYS A 32 17.34 4.75 30.52
CA LYS A 32 18.72 4.32 30.31
C LYS A 32 19.32 4.86 29.01
N LEU A 33 18.51 5.42 28.11
CA LEU A 33 19.01 5.92 26.82
C LEU A 33 19.65 7.30 26.96
N SER A 34 20.74 7.52 26.22
CA SER A 34 21.28 8.86 26.00
C SER A 34 20.57 9.55 24.83
N LEU A 35 20.77 10.86 24.65
CA LEU A 35 20.28 11.56 23.46
C LEU A 35 21.12 11.24 22.21
N LEU A 36 22.31 10.67 22.35
CA LEU A 36 23.22 10.40 21.24
C LEU A 36 23.14 8.92 20.81
N PHE A 37 22.82 8.71 19.55
CA PHE A 37 22.70 7.39 18.93
C PHE A 37 23.84 7.22 17.93
N GLN A 38 24.70 6.23 18.15
CA GLN A 38 25.86 5.99 17.31
C GLN A 38 25.49 5.08 16.14
N LEU A 39 25.86 5.44 14.92
CA LEU A 39 25.67 4.57 13.76
C LEU A 39 26.64 3.40 13.85
N ILE A 40 26.12 2.17 13.79
CA ILE A 40 26.91 0.93 13.83
C ILE A 40 26.87 0.15 12.52
N GLY A 41 25.92 0.46 11.64
CA GLY A 41 25.81 -0.24 10.36
C GLY A 41 24.85 0.41 9.38
N LYS A 42 25.18 0.24 8.09
CA LYS A 42 24.36 0.61 6.95
C LYS A 42 24.21 -0.62 6.06
N LYS A 43 22.98 -0.97 5.70
CA LYS A 43 22.68 -2.03 4.73
C LYS A 43 21.87 -1.44 3.59
N GLU A 44 22.36 -1.60 2.37
CA GLU A 44 21.67 -1.15 1.17
C GLU A 44 21.16 -2.34 0.36
N GLU A 45 19.88 -2.29 0.01
CA GLU A 45 19.21 -3.31 -0.80
C GLU A 45 18.58 -2.65 -2.02
N LYS A 46 19.07 -3.00 -3.21
CA LYS A 46 18.43 -2.62 -4.47
C LYS A 46 17.20 -3.49 -4.68
N LYS A 47 16.04 -2.87 -4.82
CA LYS A 47 14.76 -3.53 -5.07
C LYS A 47 14.17 -3.07 -6.38
N PHE A 48 13.65 -4.03 -7.13
CA PHE A 48 12.86 -3.77 -8.32
C PHE A 48 11.39 -3.93 -7.98
N ILE A 49 10.61 -2.92 -8.28
CA ILE A 49 9.16 -2.96 -8.13
C ILE A 49 8.61 -3.18 -9.54
N LEU A 50 7.97 -4.31 -9.75
CA LEU A 50 7.36 -4.64 -11.03
C LEU A 50 6.03 -3.89 -11.18
N PRO A 51 5.68 -3.45 -12.40
CA PRO A 51 4.36 -2.95 -12.65
C PRO A 51 3.31 -4.05 -12.41
N LYS A 52 2.10 -3.63 -12.07
CA LYS A 52 0.97 -4.56 -11.96
C LYS A 52 0.63 -5.11 -13.36
N PRO A 53 0.10 -6.35 -13.43
CA PRO A 53 -0.36 -6.91 -14.70
C PRO A 53 -1.52 -6.09 -15.27
N PRO A 54 -1.81 -6.23 -16.58
CA PRO A 54 -2.97 -5.58 -17.20
C PRO A 54 -4.27 -5.78 -16.42
N LEU A 55 -5.15 -4.78 -16.43
CA LEU A 55 -6.39 -4.82 -15.65
C LEU A 55 -7.27 -5.99 -16.09
N ILE A 56 -7.82 -6.68 -15.11
CA ILE A 56 -8.93 -7.60 -15.27
C ILE A 56 -10.09 -7.10 -14.40
N THR A 57 -11.28 -7.67 -14.57
CA THR A 57 -12.49 -7.19 -13.88
C THR A 57 -12.33 -7.09 -12.36
N SER A 58 -11.71 -8.08 -11.73
CA SER A 58 -11.45 -8.10 -10.28
C SER A 58 -10.49 -7.00 -9.85
N LEU A 59 -9.38 -6.84 -10.57
CA LEU A 59 -8.37 -5.82 -10.29
C LEU A 59 -8.93 -4.41 -10.48
N LEU A 60 -9.70 -4.18 -11.56
CA LEU A 60 -10.34 -2.89 -11.80
C LEU A 60 -11.32 -2.53 -10.68
N LEU A 61 -12.15 -3.47 -10.22
CA LEU A 61 -13.07 -3.24 -9.11
C LEU A 61 -12.32 -2.88 -7.81
N PHE A 62 -11.20 -3.55 -7.53
CA PHE A 62 -10.37 -3.24 -6.39
C PHE A 62 -9.73 -1.85 -6.49
N GLU A 63 -9.14 -1.52 -7.64
CA GLU A 63 -8.45 -0.25 -7.85
C GLU A 63 -9.39 0.95 -7.88
N ALA A 64 -10.52 0.84 -8.59
CA ALA A 64 -11.48 1.94 -8.62
C ALA A 64 -12.11 2.19 -7.24
N LYS A 65 -12.30 1.15 -6.41
CA LYS A 65 -12.78 1.34 -5.03
C LYS A 65 -11.72 1.98 -4.13
N SER A 66 -10.45 1.61 -4.30
CA SER A 66 -9.35 2.15 -3.48
C SER A 66 -8.93 3.56 -3.87
N GLN A 67 -8.92 3.89 -5.16
CA GLN A 67 -8.45 5.18 -5.67
C GLN A 67 -9.58 6.20 -5.88
N LEU A 68 -10.76 5.76 -6.32
CA LEU A 68 -11.87 6.65 -6.70
C LEU A 68 -13.03 6.62 -5.70
N ALA A 69 -12.94 5.83 -4.62
CA ALA A 69 -14.05 5.56 -3.70
C ALA A 69 -15.35 5.16 -4.42
N TRP A 70 -15.23 4.51 -5.58
CA TRP A 70 -16.37 4.26 -6.48
C TRP A 70 -17.44 3.39 -5.79
N LYS A 71 -18.68 3.88 -5.82
CA LYS A 71 -19.87 3.15 -5.37
C LYS A 71 -20.65 2.66 -6.59
N LYS A 72 -20.71 1.34 -6.76
CA LYS A 72 -21.37 0.71 -7.90
C LYS A 72 -22.89 0.93 -7.89
N LYS A 73 -23.47 1.30 -9.03
CA LYS A 73 -24.92 1.17 -9.30
C LYS A 73 -25.21 -0.24 -9.86
N GLU A 74 -26.26 -0.88 -9.36
CA GLU A 74 -26.60 -2.23 -9.76
C GLU A 74 -27.13 -2.29 -11.22
N LYS A 75 -26.34 -2.85 -12.12
CA LYS A 75 -26.84 -3.51 -13.33
C LYS A 75 -26.16 -4.86 -13.51
N THR A 76 -26.96 -5.91 -13.67
CA THR A 76 -26.51 -7.25 -14.03
C THR A 76 -26.32 -7.31 -15.54
N LEU A 77 -25.09 -7.51 -16.00
CA LEU A 77 -24.80 -7.91 -17.38
C LEU A 77 -24.24 -9.32 -17.33
N ASN A 78 -24.85 -10.20 -18.13
CA ASN A 78 -24.33 -11.53 -18.42
C ASN A 78 -23.12 -11.36 -19.35
N VAL A 79 -21.95 -11.86 -18.94
CA VAL A 79 -20.76 -11.87 -19.80
C VAL A 79 -20.29 -13.31 -19.96
N GLN A 80 -20.32 -13.79 -21.19
CA GLN A 80 -19.62 -15.00 -21.63
C GLN A 80 -18.15 -14.66 -21.93
N GLY A 81 -17.25 -15.59 -21.65
CA GLY A 81 -15.82 -15.34 -21.59
C GLY A 81 -15.13 -15.06 -22.92
N ALA A 82 -14.13 -14.17 -22.88
CA ALA A 82 -12.88 -14.28 -23.62
C ALA A 82 -11.79 -13.38 -22.98
N HIS A 83 -10.55 -13.81 -23.19
CA HIS A 83 -9.30 -13.43 -22.54
C HIS A 83 -8.70 -12.11 -23.04
N GLU A 84 -9.30 -10.97 -22.69
CA GLU A 84 -8.63 -9.69 -22.90
C GLU A 84 -8.68 -8.84 -21.63
N SER A 85 -7.54 -8.22 -21.31
CA SER A 85 -7.46 -7.25 -20.24
C SER A 85 -8.29 -6.00 -20.56
N ILE A 86 -8.75 -5.30 -19.53
CA ILE A 86 -9.42 -4.02 -19.68
C ILE A 86 -8.35 -2.96 -19.98
N HIS A 87 -8.40 -2.35 -21.15
CA HIS A 87 -7.49 -1.28 -21.57
C HIS A 87 -8.21 -0.30 -22.51
N PRO A 88 -7.63 0.90 -22.76
CA PRO A 88 -8.13 1.79 -23.79
C PRO A 88 -8.08 1.11 -25.15
N THR A 89 -9.11 1.32 -25.98
CA THR A 89 -9.13 0.83 -27.37
C THR A 89 -8.06 1.53 -28.22
N TYR A 90 -7.82 2.81 -27.95
CA TYR A 90 -6.79 3.62 -28.60
C TYR A 90 -6.00 4.36 -27.53
N LEU A 91 -4.67 4.21 -27.55
CA LEU A 91 -3.78 4.90 -26.62
C LEU A 91 -3.55 6.37 -26.99
N ASP A 92 -3.88 6.77 -28.22
CA ASP A 92 -3.77 8.15 -28.71
C ASP A 92 -4.79 9.09 -28.06
N TYR A 93 -5.86 8.55 -27.45
CA TYR A 93 -6.81 9.34 -26.67
C TYR A 93 -6.26 9.56 -25.26
N HIS A 94 -5.38 10.53 -25.08
CA HIS A 94 -4.91 10.86 -23.73
C HIS A 94 -6.09 11.33 -22.86
N PRO A 95 -6.13 10.96 -21.56
CA PRO A 95 -7.25 11.31 -20.68
C PRO A 95 -7.59 12.80 -20.68
N GLU A 96 -6.58 13.67 -20.74
CA GLU A 96 -6.79 15.11 -20.74
C GLU A 96 -7.46 15.63 -22.03
N ASP A 97 -7.20 14.99 -23.17
CA ASP A 97 -7.75 15.41 -24.47
C ASP A 97 -9.25 15.11 -24.60
N ILE A 98 -9.72 14.04 -23.93
CA ILE A 98 -11.11 13.61 -24.01
C ILE A 98 -11.95 14.01 -22.79
N LYS A 99 -11.35 14.70 -21.82
CA LYS A 99 -11.98 15.05 -20.54
C LYS A 99 -13.29 15.81 -20.70
N SER A 100 -13.36 16.74 -21.65
CA SER A 100 -14.57 17.53 -21.91
C SER A 100 -15.74 16.71 -22.48
N SER A 101 -15.45 15.53 -23.01
CA SER A 101 -16.44 14.64 -23.63
C SER A 101 -16.98 13.58 -22.66
N LEU A 102 -16.49 13.56 -21.42
CA LEU A 102 -16.83 12.57 -20.40
C LEU A 102 -17.41 13.25 -19.16
N SER A 103 -18.28 12.54 -18.45
CA SER A 103 -18.59 12.91 -17.07
C SER A 103 -17.36 12.74 -16.17
N GLU A 104 -17.36 13.38 -15.00
CA GLU A 104 -16.25 13.27 -14.06
C GLU A 104 -15.99 11.81 -13.62
N GLU A 105 -17.05 11.02 -13.41
CA GLU A 105 -16.94 9.60 -13.06
C GLU A 105 -16.30 8.79 -14.20
N GLU A 106 -16.72 9.01 -15.45
CA GLU A 106 -16.18 8.33 -16.62
C GLU A 106 -14.74 8.72 -16.91
N TYR A 107 -14.40 10.01 -16.79
CA TYR A 107 -13.04 10.50 -16.94
C TYR A 107 -12.11 9.87 -15.91
N ASN A 108 -12.51 9.84 -14.63
CA ASN A 108 -11.68 9.25 -13.57
C ASN A 108 -11.46 7.75 -13.78
N LEU A 109 -12.49 7.01 -14.20
CA LEU A 109 -12.38 5.59 -14.52
C LEU A 109 -11.48 5.37 -15.76
N TYR A 110 -11.68 6.16 -16.80
CA TYR A 110 -10.87 6.08 -18.02
C TYR A 110 -9.40 6.39 -17.72
N LYS A 111 -9.10 7.45 -16.97
CA LYS A 111 -7.75 7.83 -16.55
C LYS A 111 -7.08 6.72 -15.74
N LEU A 112 -7.81 6.07 -14.83
CA LEU A 112 -7.31 4.91 -14.08
C LEU A 112 -6.95 3.76 -15.03
N ILE A 113 -7.84 3.39 -15.94
CA ILE A 113 -7.61 2.32 -16.92
C ILE A 113 -6.39 2.67 -17.80
N TYR A 114 -6.34 3.89 -18.32
CA TYR A 114 -5.28 4.39 -19.18
C TYR A 114 -3.90 4.33 -18.49
N ASN A 115 -3.78 4.93 -17.30
CA ASN A 115 -2.53 4.96 -16.55
C ASN A 115 -2.06 3.55 -16.16
N HIS A 116 -2.99 2.66 -15.80
CA HIS A 116 -2.65 1.28 -15.47
C HIS A 116 -2.17 0.49 -16.69
N THR A 117 -2.83 0.65 -17.84
CA THR A 117 -2.40 0.04 -19.10
C THR A 117 -0.99 0.48 -19.45
N LEU A 118 -0.70 1.79 -19.45
CA LEU A 118 0.65 2.30 -19.72
C LEU A 118 1.67 1.75 -18.71
N ALA A 119 1.36 1.81 -17.42
CA ALA A 119 2.23 1.30 -16.37
C ALA A 119 2.60 -0.18 -16.57
N SER A 120 1.64 -1.01 -17.00
CA SER A 120 1.86 -2.44 -17.25
C SER A 120 2.86 -2.75 -18.37
N LEU A 121 3.08 -1.79 -19.28
CA LEU A 121 4.01 -1.90 -20.41
C LEU A 121 5.37 -1.23 -20.12
N MET A 122 5.51 -0.55 -18.98
CA MET A 122 6.72 0.18 -18.62
C MET A 122 7.73 -0.69 -17.86
N SER A 123 8.98 -0.20 -17.83
CA SER A 123 10.04 -0.84 -17.05
C SER A 123 9.74 -0.83 -15.54
N PRO A 124 10.26 -1.82 -14.79
CA PRO A 124 10.22 -1.82 -13.33
C PRO A 124 10.83 -0.57 -12.73
N ALA A 125 10.30 -0.13 -11.59
CA ALA A 125 10.94 0.91 -10.81
C ALA A 125 12.13 0.34 -10.03
N GLN A 126 13.21 1.11 -9.94
CA GLN A 126 14.36 0.78 -9.11
C GLN A 126 14.34 1.63 -7.84
N VAL A 127 14.27 0.97 -6.69
CA VAL A 127 14.26 1.62 -5.37
C VAL A 127 15.36 1.02 -4.51
N ASN A 128 16.23 1.87 -3.97
CA ASN A 128 17.21 1.46 -2.98
C ASN A 128 16.56 1.61 -1.60
N LYS A 129 16.49 0.50 -0.84
CA LYS A 129 16.15 0.52 0.57
C LYS A 129 17.45 0.56 1.37
N ILE A 130 17.70 1.66 2.06
CA ILE A 130 18.86 1.81 2.93
C ILE A 130 18.40 1.71 4.37
N THR A 131 18.92 0.73 5.11
CA THR A 131 18.62 0.52 6.52
C THR A 131 19.82 0.93 7.35
N TYR A 132 19.61 1.85 8.28
CA TYR A 132 20.61 2.34 9.21
C TYR A 132 20.36 1.73 10.58
N ARG A 133 21.43 1.24 11.23
CA ARG A 133 21.40 0.67 12.57
C ARG A 133 22.22 1.53 13.52
N PHE A 134 21.64 1.80 14.67
CA PHE A 134 22.21 2.62 15.71
C PHE A 134 22.31 1.86 17.02
N LEU A 135 23.30 2.21 17.83
CA LEU A 135 23.51 1.73 19.18
C LEU A 135 23.37 2.86 20.19
N ASN A 136 22.70 2.58 21.30
CA ASN A 136 22.61 3.47 22.44
C ASN A 136 22.53 2.64 23.73
N ASN A 137 23.58 2.68 24.55
CA ASN A 137 23.65 1.98 25.85
C ASN A 137 23.19 0.51 25.79
N ASN A 138 23.72 -0.24 24.82
CA ASN A 138 23.44 -1.67 24.53
C ASN A 138 22.07 -1.97 23.88
N TYR A 139 21.29 -0.95 23.53
CA TYR A 139 20.04 -1.11 22.80
C TYR A 139 20.22 -0.74 21.34
N TYR A 140 19.70 -1.58 20.45
CA TYR A 140 19.75 -1.36 19.01
C TYR A 140 18.51 -0.60 18.53
N PHE A 141 18.73 0.28 17.57
CA PHE A 141 17.68 1.03 16.91
C PHE A 141 17.89 1.02 15.40
N ALA A 142 16.82 1.08 14.64
CA ALA A 142 16.91 1.13 13.20
C ALA A 142 15.93 2.13 12.58
N THR A 143 16.32 2.63 11.41
CA THR A 143 15.44 3.34 10.51
C THR A 143 15.76 2.94 9.08
N ALA A 144 14.80 3.12 8.17
CA ALA A 144 14.98 2.77 6.78
C ALA A 144 14.51 3.91 5.88
N GLU A 145 15.34 4.25 4.90
CA GLU A 145 15.01 5.17 3.82
C GLU A 145 14.75 4.37 2.54
N ARG A 146 13.80 4.83 1.73
CA ARG A 146 13.55 4.30 0.39
C ARG A 146 13.79 5.40 -0.63
N ILE A 147 14.78 5.20 -1.50
CA ILE A 147 15.21 6.16 -2.50
C ILE A 147 14.87 5.60 -3.88
N CYS A 148 14.04 6.31 -4.64
CA CYS A 148 13.73 5.94 -6.01
C CYS A 148 14.88 6.37 -6.93
N GLN A 149 15.64 5.39 -7.43
CA GLN A 149 16.75 5.59 -8.36
C GLN A 149 16.27 5.67 -9.81
N PHE A 150 15.18 4.96 -10.11
CA PHE A 150 14.51 5.00 -11.40
C PHE A 150 13.01 4.80 -11.21
N ALA A 151 12.20 5.75 -11.66
CA ALA A 151 10.76 5.73 -11.43
C ALA A 151 10.04 4.61 -12.19
N GLY A 152 10.51 4.24 -13.38
CA GLY A 152 9.83 3.25 -14.23
C GLY A 152 8.33 3.56 -14.35
N PHE A 153 7.51 2.52 -14.19
CA PHE A 153 6.05 2.64 -14.21
C PHE A 153 5.44 3.59 -13.16
N LEU A 154 6.16 3.92 -12.06
CA LEU A 154 5.62 4.83 -11.03
C LEU A 154 5.39 6.25 -11.56
N ALA A 155 6.03 6.61 -12.68
CA ALA A 155 5.86 7.91 -13.32
C ALA A 155 4.47 8.10 -13.96
N CYS A 156 3.71 7.02 -14.21
CA CYS A 156 2.35 7.12 -14.78
C CYS A 156 1.32 7.73 -13.82
N SER A 157 1.50 7.53 -12.51
CA SER A 157 0.61 8.09 -11.48
C SER A 157 1.42 8.58 -10.28
N PRO A 158 2.18 9.69 -10.43
CA PRO A 158 3.06 10.21 -9.37
C PRO A 158 2.30 10.47 -8.06
N GLU A 159 1.08 10.98 -8.14
CA GLU A 159 0.19 11.25 -7.01
C GLU A 159 -0.15 10.00 -6.19
N VAL A 160 -0.19 8.82 -6.82
CA VAL A 160 -0.45 7.54 -6.14
C VAL A 160 0.83 6.97 -5.55
N TYR A 161 1.94 7.06 -6.28
CA TYR A 161 3.16 6.34 -5.93
C TYR A 161 4.14 7.17 -5.11
N PHE A 162 4.43 8.40 -5.51
CA PHE A 162 5.52 9.21 -4.93
C PHE A 162 5.31 9.64 -3.48
N PRO A 163 4.09 9.68 -2.89
CA PRO A 163 3.95 9.83 -1.43
C PRO A 163 4.71 8.77 -0.62
N ASN A 164 4.98 7.60 -1.22
CA ASN A 164 5.65 6.47 -0.57
C ASN A 164 7.12 6.29 -0.97
N TYR A 165 7.63 7.08 -1.92
CA TYR A 165 8.99 6.96 -2.45
C TYR A 165 9.68 8.33 -2.46
N ASN A 166 10.83 8.45 -1.77
CA ASN A 166 11.63 9.65 -1.89
C ASN A 166 12.30 9.67 -3.26
N VAL A 167 11.88 10.58 -4.13
CA VAL A 167 12.59 10.86 -5.38
C VAL A 167 13.77 11.77 -5.04
N LYS A 168 14.92 11.16 -4.78
CA LYS A 168 16.19 11.85 -4.48
C LYS A 168 17.33 11.06 -5.12
N LEU A 169 18.43 11.74 -5.47
CA LEU A 169 19.63 11.07 -5.97
C LEU A 169 20.36 10.29 -4.86
N GLU A 170 20.43 10.87 -3.66
CA GLU A 170 21.27 10.37 -2.56
C GLU A 170 20.53 10.38 -1.22
N SER A 171 21.04 9.61 -0.27
CA SER A 171 20.49 9.57 1.09
C SER A 171 20.90 10.78 1.90
N GLY A 172 19.95 11.36 2.64
CA GLY A 172 20.26 12.40 3.63
C GLY A 172 21.07 11.91 4.83
N LEU A 173 21.29 10.60 4.97
CA LEU A 173 21.96 9.96 6.09
C LEU A 173 23.29 9.29 5.71
N GLU A 174 23.83 9.60 4.54
CA GLU A 174 25.04 8.93 4.05
C GLU A 174 26.29 9.24 4.89
N THR A 175 26.41 10.47 5.40
CA THR A 175 27.61 10.96 6.08
C THR A 175 27.46 11.06 7.60
N ILE A 176 26.41 10.50 8.19
CA ILE A 176 26.17 10.59 9.64
C ILE A 176 26.93 9.49 10.41
N SER A 177 27.70 9.88 11.41
CA SER A 177 28.30 8.95 12.38
C SER A 177 27.45 8.79 13.64
N GLN A 178 26.65 9.80 13.96
CA GLN A 178 25.77 9.84 15.12
C GLN A 178 24.54 10.70 14.85
N LEU A 179 23.47 10.43 15.59
CA LEU A 179 22.25 11.22 15.61
C LEU A 179 21.94 11.68 17.04
N GLU A 180 21.59 12.94 17.17
CA GLU A 180 21.07 13.50 18.41
C GLU A 180 19.54 13.49 18.38
N ALA A 181 18.93 12.79 19.34
CA ALA A 181 17.49 12.67 19.45
C ALA A 181 16.89 13.95 20.05
N LYS A 182 15.96 14.59 19.33
CA LYS A 182 15.15 15.69 19.88
C LYS A 182 14.16 15.23 20.95
N LYS A 183 13.68 13.99 20.82
CA LYS A 183 12.68 13.38 21.71
C LYS A 183 12.83 11.88 21.68
N ILE A 184 12.71 11.25 22.85
CA ILE A 184 12.58 9.80 23.00
C ILE A 184 11.22 9.52 23.64
N GLU A 185 10.42 8.68 23.01
CA GLU A 185 9.06 8.37 23.45
C GLU A 185 8.77 6.89 23.38
N VAL A 186 8.00 6.41 24.36
CA VAL A 186 7.42 5.07 24.32
C VAL A 186 6.10 5.18 23.57
N GLN A 187 5.98 4.42 22.48
CA GLN A 187 4.74 4.34 21.70
C GLN A 187 4.03 3.03 22.00
N GLU A 188 2.72 3.09 22.15
CA GLU A 188 1.89 1.89 22.22
C GLU A 188 1.79 1.28 20.83
N TYR A 189 2.27 0.05 20.69
CA TYR A 189 2.12 -0.71 19.46
C TYR A 189 0.81 -1.50 19.53
N GLN A 190 -0.13 -1.17 18.64
CA GLN A 190 -1.31 -1.98 18.43
C GLN A 190 -1.09 -2.86 17.21
N GLU A 191 -1.24 -4.16 17.39
CA GLU A 191 -1.30 -5.06 16.26
C GLU A 191 -2.55 -4.72 15.43
N ASN A 192 -2.32 -4.35 14.17
CA ASN A 192 -3.41 -4.09 13.25
C ASN A 192 -4.17 -5.39 13.03
N LYS A 193 -5.38 -5.49 13.57
CA LYS A 193 -6.28 -6.59 13.23
C LYS A 193 -6.47 -6.61 11.70
N PRO A 194 -6.55 -7.80 11.08
CA PRO A 194 -6.77 -7.91 9.65
C PRO A 194 -8.01 -7.11 9.26
N VAL A 195 -7.84 -6.26 8.26
CA VAL A 195 -8.90 -5.37 7.79
C VAL A 195 -10.02 -6.22 7.21
N ARG A 196 -11.26 -5.87 7.53
CA ARG A 196 -12.42 -6.57 6.97
C ARG A 196 -12.46 -6.42 5.45
N TYR A 197 -12.91 -7.47 4.77
CA TYR A 197 -13.09 -7.42 3.33
C TYR A 197 -14.14 -6.39 2.96
N ASN A 198 -13.80 -5.47 2.07
CA ASN A 198 -14.75 -4.79 1.21
C ASN A 198 -14.95 -5.61 -0.08
N GLU A 199 -15.95 -5.25 -0.90
CA GLU A 199 -16.22 -5.93 -2.19
C GLU A 199 -14.98 -6.18 -3.05
N GLY A 200 -14.13 -5.17 -3.30
CA GLY A 200 -12.92 -5.34 -4.11
C GLY A 200 -11.93 -6.33 -3.49
N SER A 201 -11.65 -6.20 -2.19
CA SER A 201 -10.74 -7.11 -1.48
C SER A 201 -11.30 -8.54 -1.35
N LEU A 202 -12.63 -8.69 -1.23
CA LEU A 202 -13.27 -10.01 -1.23
C LEU A 202 -13.10 -10.68 -2.60
N VAL A 203 -13.34 -9.94 -3.67
CA VAL A 203 -13.19 -10.43 -5.04
C VAL A 203 -11.74 -10.84 -5.32
N GLN A 204 -10.77 -10.02 -4.90
CA GLN A 204 -9.36 -10.34 -5.03
C GLN A 204 -8.98 -11.63 -4.27
N GLU A 205 -9.53 -11.82 -3.06
CA GLU A 205 -9.25 -13.03 -2.28
C GLU A 205 -9.90 -14.27 -2.87
N LEU A 206 -11.15 -14.17 -3.34
CA LEU A 206 -11.84 -15.25 -4.05
C LEU A 206 -11.07 -15.68 -5.30
N GLU A 207 -10.53 -14.73 -6.06
CA GLU A 207 -9.71 -15.02 -7.23
C GLU A 207 -8.40 -15.74 -6.88
N LYS A 208 -7.67 -15.28 -5.87
CA LYS A 208 -6.45 -15.96 -5.39
C LYS A 208 -6.71 -17.41 -4.98
N LEU A 209 -7.87 -17.66 -4.37
CA LEU A 209 -8.31 -18.99 -3.96
C LEU A 209 -8.89 -19.83 -5.13
N GLY A 210 -9.02 -19.25 -6.33
CA GLY A 210 -9.60 -19.90 -7.51
C GLY A 210 -11.13 -20.10 -7.44
N ILE A 211 -11.80 -19.40 -6.53
CA ILE A 211 -13.24 -19.53 -6.26
C ILE A 211 -14.03 -18.52 -7.11
N GLY A 212 -14.91 -19.03 -7.98
CA GLY A 212 -15.75 -18.20 -8.85
C GLY A 212 -15.06 -17.72 -10.14
N ARG A 213 -15.71 -16.81 -10.86
CA ARG A 213 -15.28 -16.25 -12.15
C ARG A 213 -15.61 -14.74 -12.22
N PRO A 214 -15.00 -13.97 -13.13
CA PRO A 214 -15.31 -12.54 -13.32
C PRO A 214 -16.79 -12.20 -13.40
N SER A 215 -17.57 -13.05 -14.07
CA SER A 215 -19.03 -12.92 -14.19
C SER A 215 -19.78 -13.15 -12.88
N THR A 216 -19.19 -13.87 -11.92
CA THR A 216 -19.83 -14.26 -10.65
C THR A 216 -19.33 -13.47 -9.45
N TYR A 217 -18.21 -12.75 -9.56
CA TYR A 217 -17.62 -11.99 -8.44
C TYR A 217 -18.58 -10.99 -7.81
N ASN A 218 -19.32 -10.27 -8.66
CA ASN A 218 -20.35 -9.33 -8.22
C ASN A 218 -21.56 -10.02 -7.55
N LEU A 219 -21.78 -11.30 -7.81
CA LEU A 219 -22.91 -12.05 -7.26
C LEU A 219 -22.64 -12.50 -5.82
N PHE A 220 -21.40 -12.85 -5.47
CA PHE A 220 -21.07 -13.34 -4.12
C PHE A 220 -21.43 -12.32 -3.04
N GLY A 221 -20.95 -11.08 -3.18
CA GLY A 221 -21.25 -10.01 -2.22
C GLY A 221 -22.77 -9.79 -2.06
N ARG A 222 -23.50 -9.76 -3.19
CA ARG A 222 -24.97 -9.59 -3.17
C ARG A 222 -25.69 -10.76 -2.49
N VAL A 223 -25.27 -12.00 -2.76
CA VAL A 223 -25.89 -13.18 -2.14
C VAL A 223 -25.66 -13.18 -0.64
N LEU A 224 -24.46 -12.81 -0.17
CA LEU A 224 -24.15 -12.70 1.26
C LEU A 224 -25.05 -11.68 1.95
N LEU A 225 -25.24 -10.49 1.35
CA LEU A 225 -26.12 -9.45 1.89
C LEU A 225 -27.59 -9.84 1.82
N LYS A 226 -28.04 -10.35 0.66
CA LYS A 226 -29.46 -10.71 0.42
C LYS A 226 -29.93 -11.85 1.32
N ARG A 227 -29.06 -12.83 1.61
CA ARG A 227 -29.37 -13.94 2.51
C ARG A 227 -29.12 -13.62 3.98
N GLY A 228 -28.66 -12.42 4.30
CA GLY A 228 -28.41 -11.99 5.67
C GLY A 228 -27.24 -12.71 6.34
N TYR A 229 -26.29 -13.27 5.56
CA TYR A 229 -25.06 -13.87 6.10
C TYR A 229 -24.02 -12.81 6.49
N ALA A 230 -24.08 -11.65 5.85
CA ALA A 230 -23.22 -10.52 6.18
C ALA A 230 -23.99 -9.20 6.01
N GLU A 231 -23.50 -8.17 6.67
CA GLU A 231 -23.94 -6.78 6.55
C GLU A 231 -22.75 -5.89 6.20
N LEU A 232 -23.01 -4.69 5.68
CA LEU A 232 -21.96 -3.69 5.44
C LEU A 232 -21.88 -2.72 6.62
N ASN A 233 -20.68 -2.51 7.16
CA ASN A 233 -20.44 -1.43 8.10
C ASN A 233 -20.41 -0.06 7.39
N GLU A 234 -20.29 1.03 8.15
CA GLU A 234 -20.20 2.41 7.65
C GLU A 234 -19.05 2.62 6.64
N LYS A 235 -18.01 1.79 6.71
CA LYS A 235 -16.85 1.80 5.81
C LYS A 235 -17.05 0.94 4.56
N GLY A 236 -18.23 0.36 4.36
CA GLY A 236 -18.55 -0.50 3.21
C GLY A 236 -17.80 -1.83 3.22
N GLN A 237 -17.51 -2.37 4.41
CA GLN A 237 -16.84 -3.65 4.63
C GLN A 237 -17.84 -4.69 5.16
N PHE A 238 -17.68 -5.95 4.74
CA PHE A 238 -18.51 -7.07 5.18
C PHE A 238 -18.24 -7.41 6.64
N VAL A 239 -19.31 -7.50 7.42
CA VAL A 239 -19.35 -8.00 8.80
C VAL A 239 -20.27 -9.22 8.81
N PRO A 240 -19.80 -10.40 9.24
CA PRO A 240 -20.66 -11.57 9.31
C PRO A 240 -21.73 -11.38 10.39
N THR A 241 -22.97 -11.78 10.09
CA THR A 241 -24.07 -11.80 11.05
C THR A 241 -24.00 -13.09 11.88
N PRO A 242 -24.78 -13.22 12.98
CA PRO A 242 -24.88 -14.49 13.70
C PRO A 242 -25.21 -15.68 12.79
N LEU A 243 -26.08 -15.47 11.79
CA LEU A 243 -26.43 -16.48 10.79
C LEU A 243 -25.28 -16.85 9.85
N GLY A 244 -24.36 -15.93 9.58
CA GLY A 244 -23.18 -16.20 8.76
C GLY A 244 -22.02 -16.88 9.50
N ILE A 245 -22.07 -16.89 10.83
CA ILE A 245 -21.05 -17.52 11.70
C ILE A 245 -21.51 -18.92 12.15
N SER A 246 -22.82 -19.12 12.29
CA SER A 246 -23.44 -20.42 12.63
C SER A 246 -23.27 -21.46 11.52
#